data_AF-A0A7V2MEE1-F1
#
_entry.id   AF-A0A7V2MEE1-F1
#
_cell.length_a   1.000
_cell.length_b   1.000
_cell.length_c   1.000
_cell.angle_alpha   90.00
_cell.angle_beta   90.00
_cell.angle_gamma   90.00
#
_symmetry.space_group_name_H-M   'P 1'
#
loop_
_entity.id
_entity.type
_entity.pdbx_description
1 polymer ?
#
loop_
_entity_poly.entity_id
_entity_poly.type
_entity_poly.pdbx_seq_one_letter_code
_entity_poly.pdbx_strand_id
1 'polypeptide(L)'
;MNAKVYLAGPMAGMDRETMLGWRLTVTEALKPAEVVNPLRGFIDRIGADGQMIAGHEHDVLRQSHALTARDLWDVMRSDLVFVDFSGATRVSIGTILEIGVAWAYRTPIIIVMDQAGLHVHPMIREMAMYVVPTLSEAIQLTRHALNLPIGRR
;
A
#
# COMPACT_ATOMS: atom_id res chain seq x y z
N MET A 1 5.95 -13.13 16.64
CA MET A 1 6.36 -12.39 15.43
C MET A 1 5.55 -11.11 15.39
N ASN A 2 6.13 -9.99 14.94
CA ASN A 2 5.37 -8.75 14.78
C ASN A 2 4.42 -8.90 13.58
N ALA A 3 3.23 -8.34 13.66
CA ALA A 3 2.28 -8.33 12.55
C ALA A 3 2.90 -7.65 11.31
N LYS A 4 2.59 -8.13 10.12
CA LYS A 4 3.11 -7.64 8.84
C LYS A 4 2.03 -6.97 8.02
N VAL A 5 2.29 -5.74 7.58
CA VAL A 5 1.34 -4.93 6.80
C VAL A 5 1.95 -4.54 5.47
N TYR A 6 1.33 -4.92 4.36
CA TYR A 6 1.72 -4.47 3.03
C TYR A 6 0.98 -3.18 2.65
N LEU A 7 1.72 -2.18 2.15
CA LEU A 7 1.15 -0.91 1.71
C LEU A 7 0.92 -0.91 0.20
N ALA A 8 -0.34 -0.84 -0.21
CA ALA A 8 -0.75 -0.79 -1.60
C ALA A 8 -1.35 0.59 -1.94
N GLY A 9 -1.15 1.06 -3.17
CA GLY A 9 -1.71 2.33 -3.62
C GLY A 9 -1.05 2.85 -4.90
N PRO A 10 -1.65 3.86 -5.56
CA PRO A 10 -1.13 4.43 -6.79
C PRO A 10 0.30 4.97 -6.63
N MET A 11 1.02 4.96 -7.75
CA MET A 11 2.38 5.50 -7.90
C MET A 11 2.55 6.20 -9.25
N ALA A 12 1.94 5.67 -10.31
CA ALA A 12 2.10 6.19 -11.65
C ALA A 12 1.55 7.62 -11.79
N GLY A 13 2.42 8.55 -12.18
CA GLY A 13 2.07 9.96 -12.39
C GLY A 13 1.96 10.79 -11.11
N MET A 14 2.47 10.29 -9.98
CA MET A 14 2.60 11.02 -8.72
C MET A 14 4.04 11.44 -8.50
N ASP A 15 4.23 12.59 -7.86
CA ASP A 15 5.53 13.01 -7.35
C ASP A 15 5.96 12.13 -6.15
N ARG A 16 7.24 12.21 -5.80
CA ARG A 16 7.82 11.38 -4.72
C ARG A 16 7.23 11.67 -3.35
N GLU A 17 6.87 12.92 -3.06
CA GLU A 17 6.32 13.33 -1.77
C GLU A 17 4.93 12.74 -1.57
N THR A 18 4.04 12.90 -2.55
CA THR A 18 2.69 12.31 -2.56
C THR A 18 2.75 10.79 -2.41
N MET A 19 3.69 10.15 -3.12
CA MET A 19 3.85 8.70 -3.11
C MET A 19 4.39 8.18 -1.76
N LEU A 20 5.34 8.88 -1.13
CA LEU A 20 5.99 8.40 0.10
C LEU A 20 5.32 8.91 1.38
N GLY A 21 4.75 10.11 1.38
CA GLY A 21 4.32 10.82 2.59
C GLY A 21 3.33 10.03 3.44
N TRP A 22 2.27 9.51 2.82
CA TRP A 22 1.28 8.70 3.52
C TRP A 22 1.88 7.35 3.98
N ARG A 23 2.75 6.74 3.15
CA ARG A 23 3.39 5.46 3.47
C ARG A 23 4.29 5.58 4.70
N LEU A 24 5.03 6.67 4.81
CA LEU A 24 5.85 6.97 6.00
C LEU A 24 4.98 7.24 7.23
N THR A 25 3.90 8.00 7.06
CA THR A 25 2.92 8.26 8.13
C THR A 25 2.34 6.95 8.67
N VAL A 26 1.88 6.06 7.79
CA VAL A 26 1.35 4.75 8.16
C VAL A 26 2.42 3.87 8.80
N THR A 27 3.64 3.87 8.25
CA THR A 27 4.77 3.09 8.81
C THR A 27 5.03 3.45 10.28
N GLU A 28 5.05 4.74 10.60
CA GLU A 28 5.22 5.19 11.98
C GLU A 28 4.00 4.88 12.85
N ALA A 29 2.80 5.16 12.35
CA ALA A 29 1.57 4.97 13.10
C ALA A 29 1.23 3.50 13.38
N LEU A 30 1.83 2.55 12.66
CA LEU A 30 1.60 1.11 12.84
C LEU A 30 2.68 0.40 13.65
N LYS A 31 3.68 1.10 14.20
CA LYS A 31 4.62 0.48 15.15
C LYS A 31 3.85 -0.22 16.30
N PRO A 32 4.25 -1.45 16.70
CA PRO A 32 5.47 -2.18 16.32
C PRO A 32 5.35 -3.12 15.10
N ALA A 33 4.29 -3.04 14.28
CA ALA A 33 4.15 -3.88 13.09
C ALA A 33 5.30 -3.69 12.09
N GLU A 34 5.64 -4.75 11.38
CA GLU A 34 6.53 -4.71 10.22
C GLU A 34 5.75 -4.20 9.01
N VAL A 35 6.07 -2.99 8.54
CA VAL A 35 5.39 -2.40 7.38
C VAL A 35 6.24 -2.59 6.12
N VAL A 36 5.65 -3.24 5.12
CA VAL A 36 6.27 -3.49 3.82
C VAL A 36 5.83 -2.42 2.83
N ASN A 37 6.77 -1.55 2.47
CA ASN A 37 6.59 -0.56 1.42
C ASN A 37 7.08 -1.13 0.06
N PRO A 38 6.25 -1.18 -1.00
CA PRO A 38 6.67 -1.61 -2.33
C PRO A 38 7.80 -0.78 -2.93
N LEU A 39 8.01 0.46 -2.48
CA LEU A 39 9.12 1.31 -2.91
C LEU A 39 10.46 0.95 -2.25
N ARG A 40 10.49 -0.04 -1.35
CA ARG A 40 11.73 -0.48 -0.70
C ARG A 40 12.81 -0.81 -1.73
N GLY A 41 14.03 -0.37 -1.45
CA GLY A 41 15.17 -0.50 -2.36
C GLY A 41 15.22 0.53 -3.50
N PHE A 42 14.18 1.35 -3.67
CA PHE A 42 14.10 2.35 -4.74
C PHE A 42 13.92 3.79 -4.28
N ILE A 43 13.59 4.03 -3.00
CA ILE A 43 13.29 5.36 -2.46
C ILE A 43 14.36 6.39 -2.86
N ASP A 44 15.63 6.03 -2.72
CA ASP A 44 16.76 6.94 -3.02
C ASP A 44 17.09 7.07 -4.51
N ARG A 45 16.39 6.30 -5.37
CA ARG A 45 16.56 6.27 -6.83
C ARG A 45 15.43 6.98 -7.58
N ILE A 46 14.44 7.50 -6.85
CA ILE A 46 13.29 8.23 -7.39
C ILE A 46 13.53 9.74 -7.17
N GLY A 47 13.47 10.51 -8.24
CA GLY A 47 13.55 11.96 -8.25
C GLY A 47 12.33 12.61 -7.62
N ALA A 48 12.38 13.92 -7.38
CA ALA A 48 11.28 14.66 -6.76
C ALA A 48 9.98 14.56 -7.60
N ASP A 49 10.10 14.51 -8.92
CA ASP A 49 9.02 14.35 -9.89
C ASP A 49 8.41 12.94 -9.94
N GLY A 50 8.88 12.02 -9.09
CA GLY A 50 8.44 10.62 -9.05
C GLY A 50 9.02 9.76 -10.17
N GLN A 51 9.87 10.32 -11.03
CA GLN A 51 10.56 9.59 -12.08
C GLN A 51 11.84 8.97 -11.54
N MET A 52 12.39 8.01 -12.28
CA MET A 52 13.69 7.46 -11.95
C MET A 52 14.80 8.46 -12.23
N ILE A 53 15.76 8.52 -11.33
CA ILE A 53 17.02 9.21 -11.58
C ILE A 53 17.75 8.49 -12.72
N ALA A 54 18.30 9.26 -13.67
CA ALA A 54 19.01 8.74 -14.83
C ALA A 54 20.14 7.77 -14.45
N GLY A 55 20.38 6.74 -15.27
CA GLY A 55 21.41 5.72 -15.02
C GLY A 55 20.95 4.52 -14.19
N HIS A 56 19.67 4.48 -13.80
CA HIS A 56 19.04 3.33 -13.14
C HIS A 56 18.05 2.58 -14.07
N GLU A 57 18.17 2.74 -15.39
CA GLU A 57 17.24 2.16 -16.37
C GLU A 57 17.27 0.61 -16.40
N HIS A 58 18.43 0.01 -16.11
CA HIS A 58 18.66 -1.45 -16.18
C HIS A 58 18.68 -2.15 -14.82
N ASP A 59 18.09 -1.53 -13.80
CA ASP A 59 18.04 -2.11 -12.46
C ASP A 59 17.26 -3.45 -12.47
N VAL A 60 17.94 -4.55 -12.17
CA VAL A 60 17.36 -5.90 -12.09
C VAL A 60 16.17 -5.97 -11.14
N LEU A 61 16.16 -5.15 -10.08
CA LEU A 61 15.05 -5.09 -9.15
C LEU A 61 13.79 -4.47 -9.78
N ARG A 62 13.93 -3.69 -10.86
CA ARG A 62 12.83 -3.02 -11.59
C ARG A 62 12.30 -3.83 -12.77
N GLN A 63 12.89 -4.97 -13.08
CA GLN A 63 12.34 -5.84 -14.12
C GLN A 63 10.91 -6.21 -13.74
N SER A 64 9.97 -6.06 -14.68
CA SER A 64 8.53 -6.18 -14.37
C SER A 64 8.21 -7.51 -13.69
N HIS A 65 8.84 -8.61 -14.11
CA HIS A 65 8.66 -9.91 -13.47
C HIS A 65 9.18 -9.94 -12.03
N ALA A 66 10.31 -9.29 -11.73
CA ALA A 66 10.90 -9.25 -10.39
C ALA A 66 10.04 -8.40 -9.45
N LEU A 67 9.58 -7.23 -9.91
CA LEU A 67 8.65 -6.37 -9.16
C LEU A 67 7.34 -7.13 -8.86
N THR A 68 6.70 -7.68 -9.89
CA THR A 68 5.43 -8.39 -9.72
C THR A 68 5.58 -9.61 -8.81
N ALA A 69 6.60 -10.45 -9.00
CA ALA A 69 6.81 -11.62 -8.16
C ALA A 69 7.03 -11.23 -6.69
N ARG A 70 7.84 -10.19 -6.46
CA ARG A 70 8.15 -9.70 -5.13
C ARG A 70 6.92 -9.11 -4.43
N ASP A 71 6.21 -8.20 -5.09
CA ASP A 71 5.10 -7.47 -4.50
C ASP A 71 3.92 -8.42 -4.18
N LEU A 72 3.62 -9.35 -5.10
CA LEU A 72 2.61 -10.38 -4.82
C LEU A 72 3.06 -11.36 -3.73
N TRP A 73 4.35 -11.70 -3.67
CA TRP A 73 4.89 -12.50 -2.57
C TRP A 73 4.77 -11.81 -1.21
N ASP A 74 4.96 -10.49 -1.16
CA ASP A 74 4.76 -9.70 0.07
C ASP A 74 3.28 -9.63 0.48
N VAL A 75 2.37 -9.49 -0.50
CA VAL A 75 0.93 -9.52 -0.25
C VAL A 75 0.53 -10.85 0.37
N MET A 76 0.93 -11.97 -0.22
CA MET A 76 0.56 -13.32 0.24
C MET A 76 1.06 -13.68 1.64
N ARG A 77 2.12 -13.01 2.13
CA ARG A 77 2.74 -13.27 3.44
C ARG A 77 2.43 -12.21 4.49
N SER A 78 1.60 -11.22 4.15
CA SER A 78 1.19 -10.16 5.07
C SER A 78 0.01 -10.61 5.91
N ASP A 79 -0.05 -10.12 7.14
CA ASP A 79 -1.20 -10.31 8.02
C ASP A 79 -2.34 -9.34 7.66
N LEU A 80 -2.04 -8.24 6.95
CA LEU A 80 -3.01 -7.26 6.45
C LEU A 80 -2.48 -6.49 5.23
N VAL A 81 -3.36 -6.14 4.30
CA VAL A 81 -3.08 -5.21 3.20
C VAL A 81 -3.77 -3.87 3.46
N PHE A 82 -2.98 -2.81 3.55
CA PHE A 82 -3.44 -1.44 3.70
C PHE A 82 -3.41 -0.76 2.34
N VAL A 83 -4.57 -0.37 1.83
CA VAL A 83 -4.70 0.29 0.53
C VAL A 83 -5.05 1.75 0.72
N ASP A 84 -4.33 2.65 0.06
CA ASP A 84 -4.71 4.05 -0.02
C ASP A 84 -4.96 4.45 -1.49
N PHE A 85 -6.19 4.84 -1.81
CA PHE A 85 -6.58 5.41 -3.11
C PHE A 85 -6.78 6.93 -3.07
N SER A 86 -6.46 7.59 -1.96
CA SER A 86 -6.59 9.04 -1.83
C SER A 86 -5.83 9.77 -2.93
N GLY A 87 -6.50 10.74 -3.58
CA GLY A 87 -5.89 11.53 -4.67
C GLY A 87 -5.60 10.75 -5.96
N ALA A 88 -6.12 9.52 -6.11
CA ALA A 88 -5.93 8.76 -7.34
C ALA A 88 -6.64 9.44 -8.53
N THR A 89 -5.87 9.88 -9.52
CA THR A 89 -6.37 10.48 -10.77
C THR A 89 -6.51 9.48 -11.92
N ARG A 90 -6.06 8.23 -11.71
CA ARG A 90 -6.13 7.13 -12.66
C ARG A 90 -6.30 5.80 -11.94
N VAL A 91 -6.79 4.80 -12.64
CA VAL A 91 -6.89 3.44 -12.11
C VAL A 91 -5.49 2.86 -11.88
N SER A 92 -5.14 2.61 -10.62
CA SER A 92 -3.95 1.83 -10.24
C SER A 92 -4.15 0.33 -10.51
N ILE A 93 -3.77 -0.14 -11.71
CA ILE A 93 -3.91 -1.54 -12.12
C ILE A 93 -3.12 -2.48 -11.18
N GLY A 94 -1.90 -2.10 -10.81
CA GLY A 94 -1.08 -2.88 -9.88
C GLY A 94 -1.77 -3.10 -8.53
N THR A 95 -2.34 -2.03 -7.95
CA THR A 95 -3.07 -2.11 -6.69
C THR A 95 -4.34 -2.97 -6.78
N ILE A 96 -5.02 -2.96 -7.92
CA ILE A 96 -6.18 -3.84 -8.13
C ILE A 96 -5.77 -5.32 -8.16
N LEU A 97 -4.62 -5.64 -8.77
CA LEU A 97 -4.07 -6.98 -8.74
C LEU A 97 -3.67 -7.41 -7.32
N GLU A 98 -3.01 -6.51 -6.56
CA GLU A 98 -2.64 -6.74 -5.16
C GLU A 98 -3.87 -7.05 -4.29
N ILE A 99 -4.96 -6.29 -4.45
CA ILE A 99 -6.25 -6.54 -3.77
C ILE A 99 -6.80 -7.92 -4.13
N GLY A 100 -6.80 -8.27 -5.41
CA GLY A 100 -7.29 -9.57 -5.88
C GLY A 100 -6.51 -10.74 -5.29
N VAL A 101 -5.18 -10.64 -5.22
CA VAL A 101 -4.31 -11.66 -4.61
C VAL A 101 -4.52 -11.73 -3.10
N ALA A 102 -4.60 -10.60 -2.42
CA ALA A 102 -4.87 -10.54 -0.98
C ALA A 102 -6.21 -11.24 -0.65
N TRP A 103 -7.26 -10.96 -1.42
CA TRP A 103 -8.56 -11.59 -1.26
C TRP A 103 -8.51 -13.10 -1.50
N ALA A 104 -7.82 -13.54 -2.56
CA ALA A 104 -7.65 -14.97 -2.87
C ALA A 104 -6.92 -15.73 -1.75
N TYR A 105 -5.95 -15.09 -1.09
CA TYR A 105 -5.20 -15.63 0.05
C TYR A 105 -5.86 -15.41 1.41
N ARG A 106 -7.06 -14.81 1.43
CA ARG A 106 -7.80 -14.47 2.65
C ARG A 106 -7.05 -13.51 3.59
N THR A 107 -6.14 -12.72 3.04
CA THR A 107 -5.49 -11.63 3.76
C THR A 107 -6.49 -10.48 3.92
N PRO A 108 -6.74 -9.97 5.14
CA PRO A 108 -7.68 -8.87 5.34
C PRO A 108 -7.19 -7.58 4.68
N ILE A 109 -8.13 -6.79 4.15
CA ILE A 109 -7.85 -5.60 3.36
C ILE A 109 -8.57 -4.40 3.97
N ILE A 110 -7.85 -3.32 4.26
CA ILE A 110 -8.43 -2.04 4.68
C ILE A 110 -8.13 -1.02 3.59
N ILE A 111 -9.16 -0.33 3.12
CA ILE A 111 -9.07 0.61 1.99
C ILE A 111 -9.44 2.02 2.44
N VAL A 112 -8.56 2.98 2.16
CA VAL A 112 -8.87 4.42 2.17
C VAL A 112 -9.36 4.81 0.78
N MET A 113 -10.61 5.27 0.67
CA MET A 113 -11.21 5.64 -0.61
C MET A 113 -12.36 6.62 -0.45
N ASP A 114 -12.36 7.67 -1.25
CA ASP A 114 -13.47 8.62 -1.35
C ASP A 114 -14.75 7.97 -1.88
N GLN A 115 -15.91 8.45 -1.43
CA GLN A 115 -17.21 7.88 -1.82
C GLN A 115 -17.53 7.96 -3.32
N ALA A 116 -16.86 8.86 -4.05
CA ALA A 116 -17.01 9.08 -5.49
C ALA A 116 -15.69 8.89 -6.27
N GLY A 117 -14.72 8.18 -5.70
CA GLY A 117 -13.43 7.93 -6.34
C GLY A 117 -13.49 6.97 -7.54
N LEU A 118 -12.44 6.99 -8.37
CA LEU A 118 -12.30 6.14 -9.57
C LEU A 118 -12.35 4.64 -9.26
N HIS A 119 -12.00 4.27 -8.03
CA HIS A 119 -11.92 2.89 -7.56
C HIS A 119 -13.20 2.41 -6.85
N VAL A 120 -14.24 3.24 -6.82
CA VAL A 120 -15.55 2.90 -6.26
C VAL A 120 -16.22 1.87 -7.16
N HIS A 121 -15.90 0.61 -6.93
CA HIS A 121 -16.38 -0.53 -7.67
C HIS A 121 -16.92 -1.60 -6.71
N PRO A 122 -18.07 -2.24 -6.99
CA PRO A 122 -18.67 -3.24 -6.09
C PRO A 122 -17.69 -4.34 -5.68
N MET A 123 -16.95 -4.92 -6.61
CA MET A 123 -15.98 -5.98 -6.28
C MET A 123 -14.88 -5.50 -5.32
N ILE A 124 -14.41 -4.25 -5.44
CA ILE A 124 -13.37 -3.72 -4.55
C ILE A 124 -13.91 -3.51 -3.14
N ARG A 125 -15.16 -3.06 -3.03
CA ARG A 125 -15.84 -2.92 -1.74
C ARG A 125 -16.07 -4.27 -1.06
N GLU A 126 -16.53 -5.27 -1.81
CA GLU A 126 -16.80 -6.62 -1.28
C GLU A 126 -15.52 -7.39 -0.90
N MET A 127 -14.38 -7.07 -1.53
CA MET A 127 -13.10 -7.67 -1.15
C MET A 127 -12.50 -7.05 0.12
N ALA A 128 -12.94 -5.85 0.51
CA ALA A 128 -12.41 -5.13 1.66
C ALA A 128 -13.08 -5.57 2.97
N MET A 129 -12.28 -5.70 4.03
CA MET A 129 -12.80 -5.81 5.40
C MET A 129 -13.41 -4.47 5.84
N TYR A 130 -12.74 -3.37 5.50
CA TYR A 130 -13.24 -2.01 5.74
C TYR A 130 -12.90 -1.09 4.57
N VAL A 131 -13.82 -0.19 4.25
CA VAL A 131 -13.61 0.95 3.35
C VAL A 131 -13.94 2.22 4.12
N VAL A 132 -12.97 3.12 4.26
CA VAL A 132 -13.11 4.35 5.05
C VAL A 132 -12.63 5.57 4.25
N PRO A 133 -13.17 6.77 4.51
CA PRO A 133 -12.81 7.96 3.77
C PRO A 133 -11.46 8.55 4.18
N THR A 134 -10.91 8.20 5.35
CA THR A 134 -9.69 8.86 5.86
C THR A 134 -8.56 7.89 6.23
N LEU A 135 -7.33 8.37 6.03
CA LEU A 135 -6.11 7.66 6.44
C LEU A 135 -6.09 7.37 7.95
N SER A 136 -6.57 8.31 8.77
CA SER A 136 -6.61 8.16 10.23
C SER A 136 -7.52 7.02 10.69
N GLU A 137 -8.71 6.90 10.11
CA GLU A 137 -9.64 5.80 10.42
C GLU A 137 -9.05 4.45 10.00
N ALA A 138 -8.44 4.38 8.80
CA ALA A 138 -7.81 3.15 8.32
C ALA A 138 -6.65 2.71 9.21
N ILE A 139 -5.83 3.65 9.70
CA ILE A 139 -4.77 3.38 10.67
C ILE A 139 -5.37 2.81 11.97
N GLN A 140 -6.40 3.43 12.52
CA GLN A 140 -7.04 2.96 13.76
C GLN A 140 -7.61 1.54 13.60
N LEU A 141 -8.32 1.29 12.51
CA LEU A 141 -8.86 -0.03 12.19
C LEU A 141 -7.76 -1.07 12.01
N THR A 142 -6.65 -0.70 11.34
CA THR A 142 -5.49 -1.59 11.18
C THR A 142 -4.88 -1.97 12.53
N ARG A 143 -4.68 -0.99 13.41
CA ARG A 143 -4.17 -1.23 14.77
C ARG A 143 -5.10 -2.14 15.56
N HIS A 144 -6.41 -1.92 15.47
CA HIS A 144 -7.41 -2.74 16.14
C HIS A 144 -7.43 -4.18 15.60
N ALA A 145 -7.49 -4.34 14.27
CA ALA A 145 -7.53 -5.65 13.60
C ALA A 145 -6.29 -6.50 13.92
N LEU A 146 -5.12 -5.87 14.05
CA LEU A 146 -3.86 -6.54 14.38
C LEU A 146 -3.55 -6.60 15.88
N ASN A 147 -4.47 -6.14 16.74
CA ASN A 147 -4.30 -6.06 18.19
C ASN A 147 -2.98 -5.40 18.61
N LEU A 148 -2.64 -4.28 17.96
CA LEU A 148 -1.41 -3.55 18.27
C LEU A 148 -1.53 -2.83 19.62
N PRO A 149 -0.46 -2.81 20.44
CA PRO A 149 -0.50 -2.18 21.76
C PRO A 149 -0.83 -0.70 21.64
N ILE A 150 -1.67 -0.18 22.53
CA ILE A 150 -1.92 1.26 22.63
C ILE A 150 -0.60 1.93 23.04
N GLY A 151 -0.09 2.87 22.25
CA GLY A 151 1.13 3.60 22.58
C GLY A 151 0.98 4.22 23.97
N ARG A 152 1.89 3.90 24.89
CA ARG A 152 1.97 4.62 26.17
C ARG A 152 2.26 6.09 25.83
N ARG A 153 1.32 6.97 26.16
CA ARG A 153 1.52 8.41 26.12
C ARG A 153 2.62 8.82 27.09
#